data_AF-A0A336K7X8-F1
#
_entry.id   AF-A0A336K7X8-F1
#
_cell.length_a   1.000
_cell.length_b   1.000
_cell.length_c   1.000
_cell.angle_alpha   90.00
_cell.angle_beta   90.00
_cell.angle_gamma   90.00
#
_symmetry.space_group_name_H-M   'P 1'
#
loop_
_entity.id
_entity.type
_entity.pdbx_description
1 polymer ?
#
loop_
_entity_poly.entity_id
_entity_poly.type
_entity_poly.pdbx_seq_one_letter_code
_entity_poly.pdbx_strand_id
1 'polypeptide(L)'
;MSVTRESLRNSKELENNPCLKEQKLSFKCLDHNAYDAEKCEVFFQNYKNCKDFWSKVQKDRRRAGKTPLLPPLSERDAIKAEYMKTKPNQ
;
A
#
# COMPACT_ATOMS: atom_id res chain seq x y z
N MET A 1 -13.79 20.73 10.71
CA MET A 1 -13.95 19.61 9.77
C MET A 1 -14.41 18.40 10.57
N SER A 2 -15.65 17.95 10.39
CA SER A 2 -16.21 16.80 11.11
C SER A 2 -15.65 15.51 10.51
N VAL A 3 -14.81 14.80 11.24
CA VAL A 3 -14.28 13.50 10.79
C VAL A 3 -15.38 12.45 10.96
N THR A 4 -15.74 11.75 9.88
CA THR A 4 -16.79 10.71 9.93
C THR A 4 -16.23 9.38 10.46
N ARG A 5 -17.11 8.52 10.96
CA ARG A 5 -16.76 7.18 11.45
C ARG A 5 -16.13 6.32 10.35
N GLU A 6 -16.59 6.42 9.09
CA GLU A 6 -15.90 5.77 7.96
C GLU A 6 -14.48 6.28 7.74
N SER A 7 -14.26 7.59 7.89
CA SER A 7 -12.92 8.17 7.71
C SER A 7 -11.94 7.62 8.74
N LEU A 8 -12.36 7.50 10.01
CA LEU A 8 -11.53 6.94 11.08
C LEU A 8 -11.19 5.46 10.84
N ARG A 9 -12.17 4.68 10.39
CA ARG A 9 -11.96 3.27 10.05
C ARG A 9 -10.97 3.10 8.91
N ASN A 10 -11.11 3.91 7.85
CA ASN A 10 -10.18 3.89 6.71
C ASN A 10 -8.76 4.25 7.14
N SER A 11 -8.58 5.25 8.00
CA SER A 11 -7.27 5.61 8.53
C SER A 11 -6.62 4.46 9.31
N LYS A 12 -7.38 3.79 10.17
CA LYS A 12 -6.89 2.64 10.95
C LYS A 12 -6.57 1.41 10.06
N GLU A 13 -7.37 1.16 9.03
CA GLU A 13 -7.06 0.12 8.05
C GLU A 13 -5.79 0.47 7.26
N LEU A 14 -5.60 1.75 6.89
CA LEU A 14 -4.41 2.20 6.20
C LEU A 14 -3.16 2.10 7.08
N GLU A 15 -3.27 2.39 8.38
CA GLU A 15 -2.18 2.23 9.34
C GLU A 15 -1.65 0.79 9.35
N ASN A 16 -2.54 -0.20 9.36
CA ASN A 16 -2.16 -1.62 9.40
C ASN A 16 -1.85 -2.22 8.03
N ASN A 17 -2.52 -1.75 6.98
CA ASN A 17 -2.35 -2.21 5.61
C ASN A 17 -1.90 -1.04 4.71
N PRO A 18 -0.59 -0.94 4.41
CA PRO A 18 -0.08 0.14 3.58
C PRO A 18 -0.45 0.00 2.10
N CYS A 19 -1.07 -1.12 1.72
CA CYS A 19 -1.55 -1.46 0.37
C CYS A 19 -3.08 -1.54 0.29
N LEU A 20 -3.79 -0.87 1.21
CA LEU A 20 -5.26 -0.89 1.28
C LEU A 20 -5.91 -0.42 -0.04
N LYS A 21 -5.29 0.55 -0.72
CA LYS A 21 -5.80 1.08 -1.99
C LYS A 21 -5.75 0.01 -3.09
N GLU A 22 -4.60 -0.63 -3.27
CA GLU A 22 -4.39 -1.66 -4.29
C GLU A 22 -5.22 -2.92 -3.99
N GLN A 23 -5.39 -3.26 -2.72
CA GLN A 23 -6.30 -4.32 -2.29
C GLN A 23 -7.75 -4.01 -2.69
N LYS A 24 -8.25 -2.81 -2.38
CA LYS A 24 -9.62 -2.39 -2.75
C LYS A 24 -9.84 -2.38 -4.26
N LEU A 25 -8.84 -1.96 -5.04
CA LEU A 25 -8.91 -2.00 -6.50
C LEU A 25 -8.95 -3.43 -7.04
N SER A 26 -8.18 -4.34 -6.45
CA SER A 26 -8.19 -5.76 -6.83
C SER A 26 -9.55 -6.40 -6.58
N PHE A 27 -10.16 -6.16 -5.40
CA PHE A 27 -11.51 -6.65 -5.10
C PHE A 27 -12.57 -6.01 -5.99
N LYS A 28 -12.49 -4.69 -6.24
CA LYS A 28 -13.39 -4.02 -7.16
C LYS A 28 -13.32 -4.60 -8.57
N CYS A 29 -12.12 -4.94 -9.05
CA CYS A 29 -11.98 -5.58 -10.35
C CYS A 29 -12.69 -6.95 -10.38
N LEU A 30 -12.50 -7.77 -9.35
CA LEU A 30 -13.15 -9.08 -9.24
C LEU A 30 -14.68 -8.94 -9.22
N ASP A 31 -15.21 -8.03 -8.41
CA ASP A 31 -16.65 -7.78 -8.31
C ASP A 31 -17.26 -7.39 -9.67
N HIS A 32 -16.53 -6.59 -10.46
CA HIS A 32 -16.98 -6.14 -11.79
C HIS A 32 -16.86 -7.23 -12.86
N ASN A 33 -15.95 -8.19 -12.70
CA ASN A 33 -15.63 -9.19 -13.71
C ASN A 33 -16.12 -10.60 -13.34
N ALA A 34 -17.14 -10.69 -12.48
CA ALA A 34 -17.69 -11.96 -12.00
C ALA A 34 -16.61 -12.91 -11.43
N TYR A 35 -15.64 -12.33 -10.71
CA TYR A 35 -14.50 -13.01 -10.09
C TYR A 35 -13.54 -13.69 -11.08
N ASP A 36 -13.53 -13.25 -12.33
CA ASP A 36 -12.54 -13.65 -13.33
C ASP A 36 -11.17 -13.02 -13.00
N ALA A 37 -10.26 -13.84 -12.46
CA ALA A 37 -8.94 -13.42 -12.01
C ALA A 37 -8.04 -12.95 -13.17
N GLU A 38 -8.18 -13.53 -14.36
CA GLU A 38 -7.33 -13.22 -15.52
C GLU A 38 -7.53 -11.77 -15.97
N LYS A 39 -8.76 -11.25 -15.83
CA LYS A 39 -9.08 -9.84 -16.13
C LYS A 39 -8.51 -8.85 -15.12
N CYS A 40 -8.01 -9.32 -13.98
CA CYS A 40 -7.58 -8.49 -12.86
C CYS A 40 -6.08 -8.55 -12.57
N GLU A 41 -5.28 -9.19 -13.44
CA GLU A 41 -3.85 -9.41 -13.23
C GLU A 41 -3.07 -8.12 -12.92
N VAL A 42 -3.37 -7.03 -13.62
CA VAL A 42 -2.72 -5.72 -13.38
C VAL A 42 -2.96 -5.23 -11.95
N PHE A 43 -4.17 -5.42 -11.40
CA PHE A 43 -4.47 -5.00 -10.03
C PHE A 43 -3.76 -5.87 -9.00
N PHE A 44 -3.67 -7.18 -9.25
CA PHE A 44 -2.91 -8.10 -8.41
C PHE A 44 -1.42 -7.78 -8.45
N GLN A 45 -0.87 -7.50 -9.62
CA GLN A 45 0.53 -7.10 -9.77
C GLN A 45 0.81 -5.79 -9.04
N ASN A 46 -0.11 -4.81 -9.09
CA ASN A 46 0.01 -3.58 -8.31
C ASN A 46 0.00 -3.85 -6.79
N TYR A 47 -0.89 -4.72 -6.31
CA TYR A 47 -0.94 -5.12 -4.91
C TYR A 47 0.35 -5.82 -4.46
N LYS A 48 0.88 -6.72 -5.30
CA LYS A 48 2.16 -7.41 -5.07
C LYS A 48 3.33 -6.43 -5.03
N ASN A 49 3.42 -5.53 -6.01
CA ASN A 49 4.44 -4.47 -6.07
C ASN A 49 4.42 -3.60 -4.81
N CYS A 50 3.22 -3.24 -4.33
CA CYS A 50 3.07 -2.50 -3.08
C CYS A 50 3.60 -3.28 -1.88
N LYS A 51 3.21 -4.56 -1.73
CA LYS A 51 3.69 -5.41 -0.63
C LYS A 51 5.21 -5.59 -0.65
N ASP A 52 5.78 -5.75 -1.84
CA ASP A 52 7.24 -5.92 -2.00
C ASP A 52 7.99 -4.66 -1.60
N PHE A 53 7.47 -3.49 -2.01
CA PHE A 53 8.01 -2.19 -1.58
C PHE A 53 8.00 -2.04 -0.06
N TRP A 54 6.85 -2.21 0.59
CA TRP A 54 6.75 -2.06 2.04
C TRP A 54 7.51 -3.13 2.82
N SER A 55 7.68 -4.32 2.25
CA SER A 55 8.54 -5.36 2.82
C SER A 55 10.01 -4.95 2.80
N LYS A 56 10.49 -4.27 1.75
CA LYS A 56 11.84 -3.70 1.70
C LYS A 56 12.02 -2.59 2.74
N VAL A 57 11.07 -1.63 2.79
CA VAL A 57 11.08 -0.54 3.79
C VAL A 57 11.17 -1.10 5.22
N GLN A 58 10.38 -2.12 5.54
CA GLN A 58 10.41 -2.76 6.87
C GLN A 58 11.77 -3.43 7.17
N LYS A 59 12.37 -4.09 6.18
CA LYS A 59 13.72 -4.68 6.31
C LYS A 59 14.77 -3.61 6.56
N ASP A 60 14.72 -2.50 5.83
CA ASP A 60 15.67 -1.39 5.98
C ASP A 60 15.52 -0.69 7.33
N ARG A 61 14.26 -0.44 7.76
CA ARG A 61 13.97 0.09 9.10
C ARG A 61 14.45 -0.83 10.21
N ARG A 62 14.27 -2.15 10.06
CA ARG A 62 14.80 -3.14 11.00
C ARG A 62 16.33 -3.09 11.10
N ARG A 63 17.03 -3.03 9.96
CA ARG A 63 18.50 -2.89 9.91
C ARG A 63 18.99 -1.61 10.58
N ALA A 64 18.22 -0.54 10.45
CA ALA A 64 18.50 0.75 11.09
C ALA A 64 18.02 0.83 12.56
N GLY A 65 17.48 -0.24 13.14
CA GLY A 65 16.95 -0.24 14.52
C GLY A 65 15.72 0.65 14.74
N LYS A 66 15.01 1.04 13.68
CA LYS A 66 13.84 1.94 13.76
C LYS A 66 12.56 1.17 14.08
N THR A 67 11.84 1.61 15.10
CA THR A 67 10.50 1.13 15.47
C THR A 67 9.49 2.28 15.40
N PRO A 68 8.24 2.04 14.97
CA PRO A 68 7.68 0.80 14.43
C PRO A 68 8.30 0.41 13.06
N LEU A 69 8.23 -0.89 12.72
CA LEU A 69 8.76 -1.41 11.45
C LEU A 69 8.02 -0.84 10.24
N LEU A 70 6.70 -0.72 10.35
CA LEU A 70 5.89 -0.01 9.36
C LEU A 70 5.85 1.48 9.72
N PRO A 71 6.26 2.38 8.83
CA PRO A 71 6.28 3.81 9.14
C PRO A 71 4.86 4.39 9.32
N PRO A 72 4.73 5.44 10.14
CA PRO A 72 3.47 6.16 10.34
C PRO A 72 2.98 6.80 9.04
N LEU A 73 1.67 7.04 8.94
CA LEU A 73 1.03 7.53 7.71
C LEU A 73 1.68 8.81 7.15
N SER A 74 2.07 9.73 8.03
CA SER A 74 2.71 11.01 7.67
C SER A 74 4.04 10.85 6.93
N GLU A 75 4.80 9.78 7.20
CA GLU A 75 6.10 9.54 6.56
C GLU A 75 5.97 8.80 5.22
N ARG A 76 4.82 8.15 4.96
CA ARG A 76 4.71 7.18 3.87
C ARG A 76 4.87 7.79 2.49
N ASP A 77 4.31 8.98 2.29
CA ASP A 77 4.35 9.62 0.97
C ASP A 77 5.75 10.11 0.62
N ALA A 78 6.51 10.59 1.62
CA ALA A 78 7.92 10.91 1.44
C ALA A 78 8.75 9.65 1.10
N ILE A 79 8.56 8.55 1.84
CA ILE A 79 9.29 7.29 1.58
C ILE A 79 8.99 6.75 0.18
N LYS A 80 7.73 6.81 -0.27
CA LYS A 80 7.36 6.43 -1.65
C LYS A 80 8.04 7.33 -2.67
N ALA A 81 8.01 8.65 -2.48
CA ALA A 81 8.61 9.60 -3.40
C ALA A 81 10.12 9.37 -3.56
N GLU A 82 10.84 9.14 -2.47
CA GLU A 82 12.27 8.80 -2.51
C GLU A 82 12.52 7.47 -3.24
N TYR A 83 11.70 6.45 -2.98
CA TYR A 83 11.84 5.17 -3.69
C TYR A 83 11.60 5.31 -5.20
N MET A 84 10.65 6.12 -5.63
CA MET A 84 10.40 6.33 -7.06
C MET A 84 11.60 6.99 -7.76
N LYS A 85 12.36 7.86 -7.09
CA LYS A 85 13.61 8.43 -7.64
C LYS A 85 14.68 7.37 -7.88
N THR A 86 14.69 6.29 -7.10
CA THR A 86 15.67 5.20 -7.24
C THR A 86 15.34 4.22 -8.36
N LYS A 87 14.12 4.28 -8.92
CA LYS A 87 13.77 3.48 -10.09
C LYS A 87 14.24 4.20 -11.35
N PRO A 88 14.95 3.52 -12.28
CA PRO A 88 15.22 4.11 -13.58
C PRO A 88 13.88 4.48 -14.22
N ASN A 89 13.80 5.67 -14.83
CA ASN A 89 12.66 6.05 -15.67
C ASN A 89 12.44 4.92 -16.68
N GLN A 90 11.31 4.24 -16.56
CA GLN A 90 10.88 3.26 -17.54
C GLN A 90 10.31 3.98 -18.75
#